data_AF-A0A1Q8QDI3-F1
#
_entry.id   AF-A0A1Q8QDI3-F1
#
_cell.length_a   1.000
_cell.length_b   1.000
_cell.length_c   1.000
_cell.angle_alpha   90.00
_cell.angle_beta   90.00
_cell.angle_gamma   90.00
#
_symmetry.space_group_name_H-M   'P 1'
#
loop_
_entity.id
_entity.type
_entity.pdbx_description
1 polymer ?
#
loop_
_entity_poly.entity_id
_entity_poly.type
_entity_poly.pdbx_seq_one_letter_code
_entity_poly.pdbx_strand_id
1 'polypeptide(L)'
;MGLWNTLTFFVATAVEPSWHKTWPFGPGLEEGFFSVVLKGLFIAAILGGMAWLLRWLFGPGGPLREKEFDGPDPEAPVAPDQKPIARDADHDPHV
;
A
#
# COMPACT_ATOMS: atom_id res chain seq x y z
N MET A 1 48.33 8.78 14.76
CA MET A 1 47.69 7.44 14.84
C MET A 1 46.20 7.66 14.83
N GLY A 2 45.64 7.61 13.63
CA GLY A 2 44.43 8.35 13.25
C GLY A 2 43.13 7.63 13.56
N LEU A 3 42.05 8.41 13.47
CA LEU A 3 40.64 8.03 13.55
C LEU A 3 40.29 6.67 12.91
N TRP A 4 40.98 6.29 11.84
CA TRP A 4 40.88 4.98 11.19
C TRP A 4 41.21 3.80 12.09
N ASN A 5 42.24 3.93 12.93
CA ASN A 5 42.60 2.90 13.91
C ASN A 5 41.54 2.79 15.02
N THR A 6 40.93 3.92 15.41
CA THR A 6 39.85 3.93 16.39
C THR A 6 38.58 3.25 15.83
N LEU A 7 38.24 3.52 14.57
CA LEU A 7 37.09 2.90 13.90
C LEU A 7 37.29 1.40 13.70
N THR A 8 38.49 0.95 13.30
CA THR A 8 38.78 -0.48 13.14
C THR A 8 38.77 -1.21 14.47
N PHE A 9 39.30 -0.62 15.54
CA PHE A 9 39.17 -1.18 16.88
C PHE A 9 37.71 -1.27 17.33
N PHE A 10 36.89 -0.25 17.08
CA PHE A 10 35.48 -0.25 17.45
C PHE A 10 34.66 -1.33 16.72
N VAL A 11 34.93 -1.53 15.43
CA VAL A 11 34.34 -2.61 14.63
C VAL A 11 34.85 -3.99 15.08
N ALA A 12 36.13 -4.12 15.43
CA ALA A 12 36.72 -5.37 15.88
C ALA A 12 36.30 -5.77 17.31
N THR A 13 35.93 -4.81 18.16
CA THR A 13 35.38 -5.06 19.51
C THR A 13 33.86 -5.22 19.52
N ALA A 14 33.20 -5.14 18.36
CA ALA A 14 31.77 -5.40 18.26
C ALA A 14 31.51 -6.85 18.70
N VAL A 15 30.96 -7.00 19.91
CA VAL A 15 30.41 -8.24 20.45
C VAL A 15 29.63 -8.93 19.33
N GLU A 16 29.87 -10.23 19.16
CA GLU A 16 29.25 -11.07 18.14
C GLU A 16 27.77 -10.65 17.96
N PRO A 17 27.39 -10.08 16.79
CA PRO A 17 26.07 -9.50 16.64
C PRO A 17 25.05 -10.62 16.71
N SER A 18 24.47 -10.80 17.89
CA SER A 18 23.34 -11.68 18.11
C SER A 18 22.16 -11.05 17.36
N TRP A 19 21.97 -11.45 16.11
CA TRP A 19 20.88 -11.01 15.23
C TRP A 19 19.51 -11.09 15.91
N HIS A 20 19.32 -12.09 16.76
CA HIS A 20 18.11 -12.29 17.55
C HIS A 20 17.85 -11.22 18.63
N LYS A 21 18.90 -10.49 19.05
CA LYS A 21 18.84 -9.42 20.07
C LYS A 21 18.76 -8.03 19.44
N THR A 22 19.32 -7.84 18.24
CA THR A 22 19.38 -6.54 17.57
C THR A 22 18.20 -6.27 16.63
N TRP A 23 17.40 -7.29 16.30
CA TRP A 23 16.24 -7.14 15.42
C TRP A 23 15.25 -6.11 15.99
N PRO A 24 14.59 -5.27 15.17
CA PRO A 24 13.55 -4.34 15.65
C PRO A 24 12.36 -5.05 16.29
N PHE A 25 12.20 -6.36 16.05
CA PHE A 25 11.27 -7.26 16.75
C PHE A 25 11.99 -8.24 17.71
N GLY A 26 13.15 -7.86 18.26
CA GLY A 26 13.97 -8.61 19.22
C GLY A 26 13.28 -8.78 20.59
N PRO A 27 14.01 -8.99 21.71
CA PRO A 27 13.50 -9.48 23.00
C PRO A 27 12.39 -8.66 23.72
N GLY A 28 11.77 -7.68 23.05
CA GLY A 28 10.49 -7.11 23.42
C GLY A 28 10.60 -5.75 24.10
N LEU A 29 9.68 -5.49 25.03
CA LEU A 29 9.56 -4.22 25.77
C LEU A 29 10.63 -4.04 26.86
N GLU A 30 11.48 -5.05 27.06
CA GLU A 30 12.48 -5.10 28.14
C GLU A 30 13.66 -4.14 27.91
N GLU A 31 13.83 -3.63 26.68
CA GLU A 31 14.93 -2.72 26.31
C GLU A 31 14.73 -1.26 26.75
N GLY A 32 13.67 -0.99 27.53
CA GLY A 32 13.33 0.34 28.03
C GLY A 32 12.45 1.15 27.08
N PHE A 33 11.68 2.08 27.66
CA PHE A 33 10.62 2.83 26.97
C PHE A 33 11.10 3.53 25.69
N PHE A 34 12.26 4.21 25.75
CA PHE A 34 12.80 4.91 24.59
C PHE A 34 13.20 3.98 23.44
N SER A 35 13.78 2.81 23.73
CA SER A 35 14.13 1.83 22.69
C SER A 35 12.88 1.36 21.96
N VAL A 36 11.84 1.02 22.71
CA VAL A 36 10.55 0.57 22.16
C VAL A 36 9.90 1.64 21.30
N VAL A 37 9.82 2.88 21.79
CA VAL A 37 9.21 3.99 21.04
C VAL A 37 9.95 4.25 19.73
N LEU A 38 11.29 4.26 19.77
CA LEU A 38 12.09 4.52 18.59
C LEU A 38 11.99 3.38 17.56
N LYS A 39 11.97 2.12 18.02
CA LYS A 39 11.68 0.94 17.18
C LYS A 39 10.29 1.01 16.55
N GLY A 40 9.28 1.39 17.34
CA GLY A 40 7.91 1.57 16.86
C GLY A 40 7.80 2.67 15.80
N LEU A 41 8.42 3.83 16.03
CA LEU A 41 8.47 4.92 15.06
C LEU A 41 9.20 4.50 13.78
N PHE A 42 10.30 3.76 13.90
CA PHE A 42 11.05 3.25 12.76
C PHE A 42 10.20 2.30 11.91
N ILE A 43 9.53 1.33 12.55
CA ILE A 43 8.63 0.40 11.86
C ILE A 43 7.46 1.15 11.21
N ALA A 44 6.83 2.09 11.93
CA ALA A 44 5.72 2.88 11.41
C ALA A 44 6.15 3.76 10.22
N ALA A 45 7.35 4.33 10.25
CA ALA A 45 7.89 5.11 9.14
C ALA A 45 8.11 4.25 7.90
N ILE A 46 8.65 3.05 8.04
CA ILE A 46 8.86 2.13 6.92
C ILE A 46 7.52 1.66 6.37
N LEU A 47 6.64 1.10 7.22
CA LEU A 47 5.36 0.56 6.78
C LEU A 47 4.44 1.65 6.23
N GLY A 48 4.40 2.81 6.89
CA GLY A 48 3.66 3.98 6.43
C GLY A 48 4.21 4.51 5.10
N GLY A 49 5.54 4.57 4.96
CA GLY A 49 6.19 4.95 3.70
C GLY A 49 5.89 3.97 2.57
N MET A 50 5.94 2.66 2.83
CA MET A 50 5.56 1.62 1.88
C MET A 50 4.08 1.73 1.50
N ALA A 51 3.19 1.85 2.47
CA ALA A 51 1.75 2.00 2.22
C ALA A 51 1.45 3.27 1.41
N TRP A 52 2.12 4.38 1.72
CA TRP A 52 2.02 5.63 0.96
C TRP A 52 2.54 5.48 -0.47
N LEU A 53 3.70 4.84 -0.65
CA LEU A 53 4.27 4.58 -1.98
C LEU A 53 3.35 3.68 -2.81
N LEU A 54 2.82 2.60 -2.23
CA LEU A 54 1.86 1.73 -2.90
C LEU A 54 0.55 2.47 -3.20
N ARG A 55 0.08 3.31 -2.29
CA ARG A 55 -1.09 4.16 -2.50
C ARG A 55 -0.88 5.21 -3.59
N TRP A 56 0.35 5.68 -3.78
CA TRP A 56 0.70 6.58 -4.87
C TRP A 56 0.86 5.83 -6.21
N LEU A 57 1.50 4.66 -6.17
CA LEU A 57 1.85 3.88 -7.36
C LEU A 57 0.65 3.15 -7.98
N PHE A 58 -0.23 2.61 -7.12
CA PHE A 58 -1.40 1.80 -7.49
C PHE A 58 -2.73 2.40 -7.07
N GLY A 59 -2.75 3.51 -6.33
CA GLY A 59 -4.01 4.19 -5.99
C GLY A 59 -4.66 4.86 -7.20
N PRO A 60 -5.83 5.49 -7.02
CA PRO A 60 -6.50 6.25 -8.07
C PRO A 60 -5.55 7.27 -8.71
N GLY A 61 -5.31 7.12 -10.02
CA GLY A 61 -4.38 7.94 -10.80
C GLY A 61 -2.90 7.51 -10.71
N GLY A 62 -2.58 6.38 -10.07
CA GLY A 62 -1.21 5.88 -9.97
C GLY A 62 -0.65 5.43 -11.33
N PRO A 63 0.64 5.68 -11.62
CA PRO A 63 1.22 5.44 -12.95
C PRO A 63 1.33 3.96 -13.33
N LEU A 64 1.29 3.04 -12.34
CA LEU A 64 1.26 1.59 -12.58
C LEU A 64 -0.16 1.00 -12.42
N ARG A 65 -1.19 1.83 -12.25
CA ARG A 65 -2.57 1.36 -12.26
C ARG A 65 -2.98 1.05 -13.70
N GLU A 66 -3.29 -0.21 -13.94
CA GLU A 66 -3.80 -0.71 -15.23
C GLU A 66 -5.16 -0.07 -15.51
N LYS A 67 -5.34 0.45 -16.73
CA LYS A 67 -6.56 1.17 -17.15
C LYS A 67 -7.83 0.31 -17.10
N GLU A 68 -7.70 -1.02 -16.99
CA GLU A 68 -8.81 -1.96 -16.84
C GLU A 68 -9.50 -1.85 -15.47
N PHE A 69 -8.81 -1.35 -14.43
CA PHE A 69 -9.40 -1.08 -13.11
C PHE A 69 -10.07 0.30 -12.97
N ASP A 70 -10.01 1.14 -14.02
CA ASP A 70 -10.74 2.42 -14.13
C ASP A 70 -11.82 2.37 -15.22
N GLY A 71 -11.94 1.23 -15.93
CA GLY A 71 -13.01 1.02 -16.90
C GLY A 71 -14.38 0.89 -16.21
N PRO A 72 -15.47 1.36 -16.85
CA PRO A 72 -16.81 1.14 -16.32
C PRO A 72 -17.04 -0.36 -16.16
N ASP A 73 -17.50 -0.75 -14.97
CA ASP A 73 -17.83 -2.13 -14.62
C ASP A 73 -18.74 -2.73 -15.71
N PRO A 74 -18.29 -3.77 -16.44
CA PRO A 74 -19.11 -4.40 -17.47
C PRO A 74 -20.34 -5.13 -16.91
N GLU A 75 -20.42 -5.34 -15.59
CA GLU A 75 -21.62 -5.86 -14.89
C GLU A 75 -22.51 -4.76 -14.30
N ALA A 76 -22.14 -3.49 -14.40
CA ALA A 76 -23.06 -2.40 -14.04
C ALA A 76 -24.31 -2.52 -14.93
N PRO A 77 -25.53 -2.66 -14.37
CA PRO A 77 -26.72 -2.82 -15.17
C PRO A 77 -26.87 -1.59 -16.06
N VAL A 78 -26.74 -1.77 -17.37
CA VAL A 78 -27.07 -0.72 -18.34
C VAL A 78 -28.54 -0.41 -18.14
N ALA A 79 -28.84 0.78 -17.63
CA ALA A 79 -30.22 1.24 -17.46
C ALA A 79 -30.91 1.09 -18.83
N PRO A 80 -31.99 0.30 -18.94
CA PRO A 80 -32.53 -0.07 -20.23
C PRO A 80 -33.05 1.19 -20.92
N ASP A 81 -32.44 1.48 -22.07
CA ASP A 81 -32.83 2.51 -23.01
C ASP A 81 -34.34 2.47 -23.23
N GLN A 82 -35.02 3.56 -22.87
CA GLN A 82 -36.42 3.78 -23.21
C GLN A 82 -36.54 3.86 -24.74
N LYS A 83 -36.84 2.74 -25.38
CA LYS A 83 -37.24 2.70 -26.78
C LYS A 83 -38.56 3.48 -26.94
N PRO A 84 -38.70 4.40 -27.91
CA PRO A 84 -39.94 5.15 -28.09
C PRO A 84 -41.05 4.19 -28.48
N ILE A 85 -42.16 4.22 -27.76
CA ILE A 85 -43.37 3.48 -28.12
C ILE A 85 -43.97 4.16 -29.36
N ALA A 86 -43.53 3.75 -30.55
CA ALA A 86 -44.27 3.95 -31.78
C ALA A 86 -45.46 2.98 -31.74
N ARG A 87 -46.60 3.48 -31.25
CA ARG A 87 -47.86 2.75 -31.24
C ARG A 87 -48.53 3.00 -32.59
N ASP A 88 -48.06 2.29 -33.61
CA ASP A 88 -48.80 2.12 -34.86
C ASP A 88 -50.07 1.33 -34.52
N ALA A 89 -51.18 2.06 -34.40
CA ALA A 89 -52.52 1.50 -34.25
C ALA A 89 -53.43 2.06 -35.35
N ASP A 90 -53.01 1.86 -36.60
CA ASP A 90 -53.87 1.91 -37.78
C ASP A 90 -54.14 0.47 -38.21
N HIS A 91 -55.17 -0.18 -37.66
CA HIS A 91 -55.98 -1.16 -38.39
C HIS A 91 -57.24 -1.55 -37.59
N ASP A 92 -58.37 -0.91 -37.87
CA ASP A 92 -59.65 -1.63 -37.86
C ASP A 92 -60.66 -0.95 -38.81
N PRO A 93 -60.84 -1.46 -40.04
CA PRO A 93 -61.94 -1.09 -40.91
C PRO A 93 -63.10 -2.09 -40.74
N HIS A 94 -64.22 -1.63 -40.19
CA HIS A 94 -65.57 -2.15 -40.41
C HIS A 94 -65.76 -3.69 -40.39
N VAL A 95 -66.08 -4.28 -39.23
CA VAL A 95 -67.06 -5.39 -39.10
C VAL A 95 -67.56 -5.57 -37.68
#